data_AF-A0A1B7WA40-F1
#
_entry.id   AF-A0A1B7WA40-F1
#
_cell.length_a   1.000
_cell.length_b   1.000
_cell.length_c   1.000
_cell.angle_alpha   90.00
_cell.angle_beta   90.00
_cell.angle_gamma   90.00
#
_symmetry.space_group_name_H-M   'P 1'
#
loop_
_entity.id
_entity.type
_entity.pdbx_description
1 polymer ?
#
loop_
_entity_poly.entity_id
_entity_poly.type
_entity_poly.pdbx_seq_one_letter_code
_entity_poly.pdbx_strand_id
1 'polypeptide(L)'
;MAKGFGVKPEKQLGYILQLMPEVKAYAVRFNYNDFHEKTGEEFIGVTSMLHEAQVWKKKEQAKQSIEKYSDFLLEKVEAGSQVRVDIKQLKRSSDGKLIDELVESLFIVTDNS
;
A
#
# COMPACT_ATOMS: atom_id res chain seq x y z
N MET A 1 39.59 19.32 -12.80
CA MET A 1 38.64 18.24 -13.12
C MET A 1 37.32 18.54 -12.42
N ALA A 2 36.28 18.85 -13.19
CA ALA A 2 35.00 19.34 -12.66
C ALA A 2 34.23 18.21 -11.95
N LYS A 3 33.66 18.54 -10.79
CA LYS A 3 32.80 17.69 -9.95
C LYS A 3 31.64 17.15 -10.78
N GLY A 4 31.62 15.84 -11.04
CA GLY A 4 30.42 15.16 -11.50
C GLY A 4 29.39 15.17 -10.37
N PHE A 5 28.43 16.09 -10.43
CA PHE A 5 27.23 16.03 -9.62
C PHE A 5 26.45 14.79 -10.06
N GLY A 6 26.71 13.67 -9.39
CA GLY A 6 25.98 12.43 -9.59
C GLY A 6 24.53 12.65 -9.23
N VAL A 7 23.66 12.66 -10.23
CA VAL A 7 22.21 12.55 -10.04
C VAL A 7 22.00 11.32 -9.18
N LYS A 8 21.47 11.48 -7.96
CA LYS A 8 21.16 10.34 -7.09
C LYS A 8 20.14 9.49 -7.84
N PRO A 9 20.43 8.21 -8.14
CA PRO A 9 19.48 7.34 -8.83
C PRO A 9 18.22 7.21 -7.97
N GLU A 10 17.08 7.04 -8.63
CA GLU A 10 15.82 6.78 -7.94
C GLU A 10 15.98 5.59 -7.00
N LYS A 11 15.65 5.80 -5.72
CA LYS A 11 15.81 4.76 -4.71
C LYS A 11 14.48 4.05 -4.52
N GLN A 12 14.40 2.78 -4.89
CA GLN A 12 13.28 1.93 -4.51
C GLN A 12 13.23 1.82 -2.98
N LEU A 13 12.06 2.16 -2.43
CA LEU A 13 11.79 2.10 -0.99
C LEU A 13 11.13 0.77 -0.62
N GLY A 14 10.30 0.21 -1.50
CA GLY A 14 9.61 -1.05 -1.29
C GLY A 14 8.33 -1.14 -2.11
N TYR A 15 7.33 -1.79 -1.53
CA TYR A 15 6.00 -1.99 -2.09
C TYR A 15 4.95 -1.46 -1.14
N ILE A 16 3.86 -0.93 -1.69
CA ILE A 16 2.69 -0.45 -0.94
C ILE A 16 1.44 -1.14 -1.48
N LEU A 17 0.39 -1.13 -0.66
CA LEU A 17 -0.92 -1.66 -1.00
C LEU A 17 -1.91 -0.51 -1.13
N GLN A 18 -2.51 -0.35 -2.29
CA GLN A 18 -3.59 0.59 -2.55
C GLN A 18 -4.90 -0.19 -2.67
N LEU A 19 -5.68 -0.17 -1.59
CA LEU A 19 -6.89 -0.96 -1.39
C LEU A 19 -8.07 -0.46 -2.23
N MET A 20 -8.13 0.85 -2.47
CA MET A 20 -9.13 1.46 -3.35
C MET A 20 -8.46 2.54 -4.21
N PRO A 21 -8.06 2.19 -5.44
CA PRO A 21 -7.38 3.09 -6.35
C PRO A 21 -8.14 4.38 -6.66
N GLU A 22 -9.46 4.28 -6.82
CA GLU A 22 -10.36 5.38 -7.20
C GLU A 22 -10.31 6.56 -6.21
N VAL A 23 -10.12 6.26 -4.93
CA VAL A 23 -10.07 7.24 -3.84
C VAL A 23 -8.69 7.35 -3.19
N LYS A 24 -7.67 6.71 -3.78
CA LYS A 24 -6.31 6.66 -3.24
C LYS A 24 -6.23 6.16 -1.79
N ALA A 25 -7.01 5.13 -1.45
CA ALA A 25 -6.91 4.50 -0.14
C ALA A 25 -5.74 3.51 -0.11
N TYR A 26 -4.78 3.77 0.78
CA TYR A 26 -3.60 2.93 1.02
C TYR A 26 -3.71 2.23 2.37
N ALA A 27 -3.11 1.05 2.49
CA ALA A 27 -2.88 0.43 3.79
C ALA A 27 -1.96 1.34 4.62
N VAL A 28 -2.36 1.68 5.84
CA VAL A 28 -1.64 2.64 6.68
C VAL A 28 -0.46 1.99 7.42
N ARG A 29 0.63 2.74 7.52
CA ARG A 29 1.79 2.41 8.35
C ARG A 29 1.44 2.65 9.80
N PHE A 30 1.14 1.58 10.52
CA PHE A 30 1.00 1.65 11.97
C PHE A 30 2.15 0.93 12.66
N ASN A 31 2.68 1.54 13.72
CA ASN A 31 3.71 0.92 14.55
C ASN A 31 3.05 -0.16 15.41
N TYR A 32 3.06 -1.41 14.91
CA TYR A 32 2.43 -2.59 15.52
C TYR A 32 2.66 -2.68 17.04
N ASN A 33 3.87 -2.35 17.52
CA ASN A 33 4.21 -2.45 18.94
C ASN A 33 3.36 -1.52 19.84
N ASP A 34 3.08 -0.28 19.45
CA ASP A 34 2.44 0.69 20.36
C ASP A 34 0.94 0.44 20.59
N PHE A 35 0.26 -0.19 19.62
CA PHE A 35 -1.17 -0.50 19.72
C PHE A 35 -1.41 -1.93 20.20
N HIS A 36 -0.70 -2.91 19.64
CA HIS A 36 -0.84 -4.30 20.05
C HIS A 36 -0.43 -4.51 21.52
N GLU A 37 0.57 -3.80 22.05
CA GLU A 37 0.89 -3.85 23.49
C GLU A 37 -0.21 -3.26 24.37
N LYS A 38 -1.06 -2.37 23.85
CA LYS A 38 -2.11 -1.68 24.61
C LYS A 38 -3.48 -2.33 24.48
N THR A 39 -3.79 -2.91 23.33
CA THR A 39 -5.12 -3.45 23.02
C THR A 39 -5.12 -4.96 22.81
N GLY A 40 -3.96 -5.57 22.52
CA GLY A 40 -3.87 -6.97 22.09
C GLY A 40 -4.47 -7.24 20.71
N GLU A 41 -4.88 -6.20 19.98
CA GLU A 41 -5.53 -6.30 18.68
C GLU A 41 -4.60 -5.90 17.53
N GLU A 42 -4.74 -6.57 16.38
CA GLU A 42 -4.07 -6.18 15.16
C GLU A 42 -4.80 -4.98 14.53
N PHE A 43 -4.10 -3.85 14.38
CA PHE A 43 -4.67 -2.65 13.79
C PHE A 43 -4.72 -2.75 12.26
N ILE A 44 -5.93 -2.65 11.70
CA ILE A 44 -6.21 -2.57 10.27
C ILE A 44 -6.71 -1.16 9.97
N GLY A 45 -5.99 -0.40 9.15
CA GLY A 45 -6.33 0.99 8.88
C GLY A 45 -6.02 1.43 7.46
N VAL A 46 -6.77 2.41 6.97
CA VAL A 46 -6.62 2.98 5.64
C VAL A 46 -6.30 4.48 5.72
N THR A 47 -5.42 4.95 4.85
CA THR A 47 -5.06 6.37 4.73
C THR A 47 -5.17 6.82 3.28
N SER A 48 -5.50 8.09 3.05
CA SER A 48 -5.43 8.71 1.71
C SER A 48 -4.05 9.31 1.42
N MET A 49 -3.14 9.29 2.40
CA MET A 49 -1.83 9.94 2.31
C MET A 49 -0.72 8.93 2.01
N LEU A 50 -0.09 9.07 0.84
CA LEU A 50 0.98 8.16 0.40
C LEU A 50 2.18 8.09 1.37
N HIS A 51 2.51 9.18 2.06
CA HIS A 51 3.63 9.20 3.01
C HIS A 51 3.35 8.45 4.31
N GLU A 52 2.08 8.17 4.60
CA GLU A 52 1.63 7.35 5.72
C GLU A 52 1.41 5.89 5.31
N ALA A 53 1.60 5.53 4.03
CA ALA A 53 1.38 4.17 3.56
C ALA A 53 2.38 3.18 4.17
N GLN A 54 1.90 1.97 4.50
CA GLN A 54 2.73 0.85 4.93
C GLN A 54 3.63 0.42 3.77
N VAL A 55 4.93 0.31 4.03
CA VAL A 55 5.92 -0.09 3.04
C VAL A 55 6.46 -1.47 3.37
N TRP A 56 6.20 -2.43 2.50
CA TRP A 56 6.78 -3.78 2.56
C TRP A 56 8.06 -3.88 1.74
N LYS A 57 9.03 -4.66 2.20
CA LYS A 57 10.30 -4.84 1.49
C LYS A 57 10.14 -5.73 0.24
N LYS A 58 9.20 -6.68 0.28
CA LYS A 58 8.93 -7.64 -0.80
C LYS A 58 7.48 -7.54 -1.26
N LYS A 59 7.25 -7.71 -2.57
CA LYS A 59 5.92 -7.73 -3.19
C LYS A 59 5.00 -8.75 -2.51
N GLU A 60 5.49 -9.97 -2.30
CA GLU A 60 4.71 -11.06 -1.68
C GLU A 60 4.22 -10.72 -0.26
N GLN A 61 4.97 -9.92 0.50
CA GLN A 61 4.52 -9.48 1.83
C GLN A 61 3.36 -8.49 1.74
N ALA A 62 3.39 -7.58 0.76
CA ALA A 62 2.26 -6.69 0.49
C ALA A 62 1.04 -7.51 0.02
N LYS A 63 1.26 -8.51 -0.84
CA LYS A 63 0.20 -9.40 -1.33
C LYS A 63 -0.47 -10.19 -0.20
N GLN A 64 0.31 -10.83 0.67
CA GLN A 64 -0.20 -11.55 1.84
C GLN A 64 -0.98 -10.64 2.80
N SER A 65 -0.61 -9.35 2.88
CA SER A 65 -1.31 -8.42 3.75
C SER A 65 -2.73 -8.08 3.29
N ILE A 66 -3.10 -8.39 2.04
CA ILE A 66 -4.47 -8.17 1.52
C ILE A 66 -5.50 -8.93 2.35
N GLU A 67 -5.16 -10.14 2.80
CA GLU A 67 -6.05 -10.96 3.64
C GLU A 67 -6.43 -10.22 4.93
N LYS A 68 -5.55 -9.38 5.47
CA LYS A 68 -5.84 -8.56 6.66
C LYS A 68 -6.87 -7.46 6.41
N TYR A 69 -7.15 -7.15 5.15
CA TYR A 69 -8.15 -6.16 4.76
C TYR A 69 -9.39 -6.83 4.15
N SER A 70 -9.55 -8.16 4.30
CA SER A 70 -10.68 -8.91 3.72
C SER A 70 -12.02 -8.28 4.06
N ASP A 71 -12.26 -7.99 5.34
CA ASP A 71 -13.56 -7.51 5.82
C ASP A 71 -13.86 -6.12 5.25
N PHE A 72 -12.86 -5.22 5.30
CA PHE A 72 -12.97 -3.90 4.67
C PHE A 72 -13.27 -4.00 3.17
N LEU A 73 -12.62 -4.92 2.46
CA LEU A 73 -12.79 -5.09 1.01
C LEU A 73 -14.15 -5.73 0.69
N LEU A 74 -14.59 -6.72 1.47
CA LEU A 74 -15.89 -7.37 1.33
C LEU A 74 -17.04 -6.39 1.54
N GLU A 75 -16.99 -5.54 2.57
CA GLU A 75 -17.98 -4.47 2.78
C GLU A 75 -18.14 -3.58 1.55
N LYS A 76 -17.05 -3.31 0.81
CA LYS A 76 -17.11 -2.51 -0.42
C LYS A 76 -17.75 -3.28 -1.57
N VAL A 77 -17.46 -4.58 -1.69
CA VAL A 77 -18.10 -5.40 -2.73
C VAL A 77 -19.60 -5.53 -2.46
N GLU A 78 -20.01 -5.78 -1.21
CA GLU A 78 -21.42 -5.84 -0.81
C GLU A 78 -22.16 -4.52 -1.05
N ALA A 79 -21.47 -3.39 -0.91
CA ALA A 79 -21.98 -2.07 -1.29
C ALA A 79 -22.08 -1.86 -2.83
N GLY A 80 -21.82 -2.89 -3.64
CA GLY A 80 -21.91 -2.86 -5.10
C GLY A 80 -20.69 -2.24 -5.79
N SER A 81 -19.57 -2.05 -5.08
CA SER A 81 -18.35 -1.50 -5.69
C SER A 81 -17.52 -2.62 -6.33
N GLN A 82 -17.04 -2.41 -7.55
CA GLN A 82 -15.98 -3.24 -8.10
C GLN A 82 -14.69 -2.94 -7.33
N VAL A 83 -14.19 -3.92 -6.57
CA VAL A 83 -13.00 -3.72 -5.75
C VAL A 83 -11.75 -4.13 -6.52
N ARG A 84 -10.96 -3.12 -6.92
CA ARG A 84 -9.59 -3.29 -7.41
C ARG A 84 -8.62 -2.98 -6.28
N VAL A 85 -7.65 -3.85 -6.06
CA VAL A 85 -6.51 -3.62 -5.16
C VAL A 85 -5.24 -3.58 -6.00
N ASP A 86 -4.45 -2.52 -5.84
CA ASP A 86 -3.19 -2.34 -6.57
C ASP A 86 -2.00 -2.55 -5.62
N ILE A 87 -1.06 -3.42 -6.03
CA ILE A 87 0.27 -3.48 -5.45
C ILE A 87 1.16 -2.54 -6.27
N LYS A 88 1.77 -1.58 -5.59
CA LYS A 88 2.62 -0.57 -6.23
C LYS A 88 4.03 -0.59 -5.69
N GLN A 89 5.00 -0.33 -6.55
CA GLN A 89 6.38 -0.09 -6.17
C GLN A 89 6.52 1.37 -5.74
N LEU A 90 6.98 1.59 -4.53
CA LEU A 90 7.26 2.93 -4.01
C LEU A 90 8.73 3.28 -4.24
N LYS A 91 8.99 4.43 -4.85
CA LYS A 91 10.32 4.98 -5.07
C LYS A 91 10.41 6.39 -4.49
N ARG A 92 11.64 6.81 -4.24
CA ARG A 92 11.98 8.22 -4.01
C ARG A 92 12.71 8.75 -5.23
N SER A 93 12.14 9.77 -5.86
CA SER A 93 12.74 10.49 -6.98
C SER A 93 14.00 11.25 -6.56
N SER A 94 14.76 11.71 -7.54
CA SER A 94 16.00 12.49 -7.31
C SER A 94 15.75 13.83 -6.58
N ASP A 95 14.56 14.41 -6.72
CA ASP A 95 14.11 15.62 -6.01
C ASP A 95 13.53 15.33 -4.61
N GLY A 96 13.54 14.06 -4.17
CA GLY A 96 13.13 13.64 -2.83
C GLY A 96 11.63 13.35 -2.68
N LYS A 97 10.83 13.52 -3.73
CA LYS A 97 9.39 13.19 -3.71
C LYS A 97 9.16 11.68 -3.69
N LEU A 98 8.02 11.28 -3.14
CA LEU A 98 7.53 9.91 -3.23
C LEU A 98 6.79 9.75 -4.56
N ILE A 99 7.14 8.70 -5.29
CA ILE A 99 6.46 8.29 -6.51
C ILE A 99 6.10 6.80 -6.40
N ASP A 100 4.94 6.43 -6.92
CA ASP A 100 4.48 5.04 -6.95
C ASP A 100 4.21 4.61 -8.40
N GLU A 101 4.57 3.36 -8.71
CA GLU A 101 4.30 2.72 -10.00
C GLU A 101 3.51 1.43 -9.78
N LEU A 102 2.50 1.21 -10.62
CA LEU A 102 1.72 -0.01 -10.60
C LEU A 102 2.58 -1.21 -10.96
N VAL A 103 2.52 -2.26 -10.13
CA VAL A 103 3.22 -3.54 -10.36
C VAL A 103 2.23 -4.64 -10.68
N GLU A 104 1.14 -4.71 -9.93
CA GLU A 104 0.14 -5.77 -10.04
C GLU A 104 -1.23 -5.22 -9.60
N SER A 105 -2.29 -5.58 -10.31
CA SER A 105 -3.67 -5.29 -9.92
C SER A 105 -4.40 -6.61 -9.66
N LEU A 106 -5.18 -6.63 -8.59
CA LEU A 106 -6.02 -7.74 -8.18
C LEU A 106 -7.47 -7.25 -8.17
N PHE A 107 -8.37 -8.01 -8.77
CA PHE A 107 -9.79 -7.72 -8.80
C PHE A 107 -10.50 -8.70 -7.90
N ILE A 108 -11.25 -8.17 -6.93
CA ILE A 108 -12.12 -8.97 -6.07
C ILE A 108 -13.48 -9.01 -6.75
N VAL A 109 -13.89 -10.21 -7.13
CA VAL A 109 -15.19 -10.50 -7.70
C VAL A 109 -15.95 -11.36 -6.70
N THR A 110 -17.18 -10.98 -6.37
CA THR A 110 -18.11 -11.90 -5.70
C THR A 110 -18.70 -12.82 -6.75
N ASP A 111 -18.45 -14.12 -6.60
CA ASP A 111 -19.15 -15.14 -7.36
C ASP A 111 -20.59 -15.21 -6.82
N ASN A 112 -21.51 -14.51 -7.46
CA ASN A 112 -22.94 -14.65 -7.17
C ASN A 112 -23.42 -15.94 -7.84
N SER A 113 -23.12 -17.08 -7.20
CA SER A 113 -23.74 -18.38 -7.50
C SER A 113 -25.07 -18.54 -6.78
#